data_AF-A0A1H4E4E9-F1
#
_entry.id   AF-A0A1H4E4E9-F1
#
_cell.length_a   1.000
_cell.length_b   1.000
_cell.length_c   1.000
_cell.angle_alpha   90.00
_cell.angle_beta   90.00
_cell.angle_gamma   90.00
#
_symmetry.space_group_name_H-M   'P 1'
#
loop_
_entity.id
_entity.type
_entity.pdbx_description
1 polymer ?
#
loop_
_entity_poly.entity_id
_entity_poly.type
_entity_poly.pdbx_seq_one_letter_code
_entity_poly.pdbx_strand_id
1 'polypeptide(L)'
;MALADVQELWTSKLKPYIVAGFIAMLAGTDTNAKNLVLADGTNIAQSTFIAATEKGANSGVATLDATGKVPSSQLPSFVDDVIEAANFAALPAEGEGGKIYVTLDDNKTYRWGGTAYAEISASIALGETAGTAYEGSKGAANAAAIASHTGNSDIHVTTSDKAAWGAKYDKPSGGIPSTDMTAEVQASLALADTAIQQHQDISGKADKVASATNGNFAGLDANGNLTDSGAKASDFATAAQGGKADTAIQSVKVNGTALTPDANKAVDIEVPNRVTAQELAAFVV
;
A
#
# COMPACT_ATOMS: atom_id res chain seq x y z
N MET A 1 26.17 -90.42 -95.65
CA MET A 1 26.75 -89.96 -94.37
C MET A 1 27.14 -91.21 -93.61
N ALA A 2 28.43 -91.40 -93.33
CA ALA A 2 28.86 -92.58 -92.58
C ALA A 2 28.31 -92.49 -91.14
N LEU A 3 28.09 -93.63 -90.50
CA LEU A 3 27.59 -93.66 -89.11
C LEU A 3 28.48 -92.85 -88.16
N ALA A 4 29.79 -92.80 -88.45
CA ALA A 4 30.76 -91.98 -87.73
C ALA A 4 30.48 -90.47 -87.83
N ASP A 5 30.10 -89.98 -89.02
CA ASP A 5 29.80 -88.55 -89.24
C ASP A 5 28.54 -88.12 -88.48
N VAL A 6 27.53 -89.00 -88.40
CA VAL A 6 26.30 -88.77 -87.62
C VAL A 6 26.64 -88.64 -86.14
N GLN A 7 27.47 -89.56 -85.64
CA GLN A 7 27.90 -89.59 -84.25
C GLN A 7 28.70 -88.33 -83.92
N GLU A 8 29.63 -87.92 -84.78
CA GLU A 8 30.40 -86.71 -84.58
C GLU A 8 29.50 -85.46 -84.57
N LEU A 9 28.56 -85.35 -85.51
CA LEU A 9 27.60 -84.23 -85.56
C LEU A 9 26.78 -84.13 -84.27
N TRP A 10 26.29 -85.27 -83.76
CA TRP A 10 25.53 -85.30 -82.53
C TRP A 10 26.39 -84.91 -81.33
N THR A 11 27.60 -85.46 -81.20
CA THR A 11 28.42 -85.32 -79.98
C THR A 11 29.12 -83.96 -79.92
N SER A 12 29.62 -83.47 -81.05
CA SER A 12 30.44 -82.26 -81.16
C SER A 12 29.60 -81.00 -81.36
N LYS A 13 28.49 -81.10 -82.10
CA LYS A 13 27.72 -79.92 -82.50
C LYS A 13 26.37 -79.86 -81.79
N LEU A 14 25.55 -80.90 -81.90
CA LEU A 14 24.15 -80.82 -81.44
C LEU A 14 24.03 -80.87 -79.91
N LYS A 15 24.69 -81.84 -79.26
CA LYS A 15 24.58 -82.05 -77.81
C LYS A 15 25.03 -80.85 -76.97
N PRO A 16 26.22 -80.27 -77.22
CA PRO A 16 26.69 -79.14 -76.43
C PRO A 16 25.76 -77.94 -76.57
N TYR A 17 25.21 -77.72 -77.76
CA TYR A 17 24.27 -76.62 -78.04
C TYR A 17 22.94 -76.81 -77.30
N ILE A 18 22.39 -78.02 -77.32
CA ILE A 18 21.14 -78.35 -76.60
C ILE A 18 21.36 -78.23 -75.09
N VAL A 19 22.47 -78.79 -74.57
CA VAL A 19 22.78 -78.76 -73.13
C VAL A 19 23.04 -77.32 -72.65
N ALA A 20 23.81 -76.53 -73.39
CA ALA A 20 24.06 -75.13 -73.06
C ALA A 20 22.77 -74.30 -73.09
N GLY A 21 21.90 -74.51 -74.09
CA GLY A 21 20.59 -73.87 -74.17
C GLY A 21 19.68 -74.23 -72.99
N PHE A 22 19.63 -75.51 -72.61
CA PHE A 22 18.86 -75.96 -71.44
C PHE A 22 19.39 -75.39 -70.12
N ILE A 23 20.72 -75.33 -69.95
CA ILE A 23 21.33 -74.75 -68.75
C ILE A 23 21.03 -73.25 -68.67
N ALA A 24 21.11 -72.51 -69.79
CA ALA A 24 20.79 -71.09 -69.84
C ALA A 24 19.31 -70.81 -69.54
N MET A 25 18.40 -71.67 -70.03
CA MET A 25 16.96 -71.60 -69.75
C MET A 25 16.65 -71.88 -68.28
N LEU A 26 17.33 -72.87 -67.66
CA LEU A 26 17.13 -73.21 -66.25
C LEU A 26 17.76 -72.18 -65.29
N ALA A 27 18.87 -71.55 -65.69
CA ALA A 27 19.53 -70.49 -64.92
C ALA A 27 18.91 -69.09 -65.12
N GLY A 28 17.92 -68.95 -66.01
CA GLY A 28 17.24 -67.69 -66.28
C GLY A 28 18.11 -66.61 -66.95
N THR A 29 19.26 -67.00 -67.52
CA THR A 29 20.21 -66.07 -68.17
C THR A 29 20.05 -65.98 -69.68
N ASP A 30 19.07 -66.70 -70.26
CA ASP A 30 18.79 -66.64 -71.70
C ASP A 30 18.10 -65.32 -72.08
N THR A 31 18.88 -64.42 -72.67
CA THR A 31 18.41 -63.11 -73.16
C THR A 31 17.52 -63.22 -74.41
N ASN A 32 17.43 -64.40 -75.05
CA ASN A 32 16.54 -64.69 -76.17
C ASN A 32 15.22 -65.36 -75.76
N ALA A 33 15.01 -65.64 -74.47
CA ALA A 33 13.78 -66.23 -73.93
C ALA A 33 12.57 -65.28 -73.96
N LYS A 34 12.57 -64.21 -74.79
CA LYS A 34 11.47 -63.23 -74.90
C LYS A 34 10.16 -63.79 -75.44
N ASN A 35 10.12 -65.07 -75.85
CA ASN A 35 8.95 -65.69 -76.46
C ASN A 35 8.80 -67.17 -76.06
N LEU A 36 8.93 -67.49 -74.77
CA LEU A 36 8.56 -68.82 -74.29
C LEU A 36 7.03 -68.85 -74.12
N VAL A 37 6.36 -69.38 -75.14
CA VAL A 37 4.91 -69.52 -75.18
C VAL A 37 4.56 -70.94 -74.71
N LEU A 38 3.69 -71.08 -73.70
CA LEU A 38 3.10 -72.37 -73.35
C LEU A 38 2.34 -72.95 -74.55
N ALA A 39 2.10 -74.25 -74.56
CA ALA A 39 1.36 -74.90 -75.66
C ALA A 39 -0.06 -74.32 -75.89
N ASP A 40 -0.59 -73.57 -74.92
CA ASP A 40 -1.87 -72.86 -74.99
C ASP A 40 -1.79 -71.42 -75.55
N GLY A 41 -0.61 -70.93 -75.93
CA GLY A 41 -0.42 -69.58 -76.45
C GLY A 41 -0.03 -68.52 -75.42
N THR A 42 0.12 -68.88 -74.13
CA THR A 42 0.48 -67.94 -73.07
C THR A 42 1.98 -67.60 -73.10
N ASN A 43 2.32 -66.34 -73.35
CA ASN A 43 3.70 -65.85 -73.31
C ASN A 43 4.17 -65.72 -71.86
N ILE A 44 5.04 -66.63 -71.40
CA ILE A 44 5.55 -66.65 -70.01
C ILE A 44 6.55 -65.51 -69.74
N ALA A 45 7.12 -64.92 -70.79
CA ALA A 45 8.40 -64.24 -70.66
C ALA A 45 8.41 -62.77 -70.17
N GLN A 46 7.27 -62.07 -70.05
CA GLN A 46 7.29 -60.67 -69.55
C GLN A 46 6.04 -60.24 -68.78
N SER A 47 4.88 -60.85 -68.99
CA SER A 47 3.64 -60.40 -68.32
C SER A 47 3.44 -60.99 -66.92
N THR A 48 4.25 -61.97 -66.50
CA THR A 48 4.09 -62.68 -65.21
C THR A 48 5.21 -62.44 -64.20
N PHE A 49 6.35 -61.87 -64.60
CA PHE A 49 7.51 -61.65 -63.71
C PHE A 49 7.99 -60.21 -63.73
N ILE A 50 8.35 -59.70 -62.55
CA ILE A 50 9.01 -58.40 -62.38
C ILE A 50 10.52 -58.58 -62.64
N ALA A 51 11.10 -57.76 -63.52
CA ALA A 51 12.52 -57.85 -63.84
C ALA A 51 13.37 -57.51 -62.60
N ALA A 52 14.51 -58.19 -62.42
CA ALA A 52 15.38 -57.95 -61.27
C ALA A 52 15.88 -56.49 -61.19
N THR A 53 16.03 -55.83 -62.34
CA THR A 53 16.42 -54.41 -62.46
C THR A 53 15.34 -53.44 -61.99
N GLU A 54 14.09 -53.87 -61.90
CA GLU A 54 12.95 -53.05 -61.46
C GLU A 54 12.72 -53.19 -59.95
N LYS A 55 13.29 -54.19 -59.30
CA LYS A 55 13.11 -54.46 -57.87
C LYS A 55 13.96 -53.50 -57.03
N GLY A 56 13.32 -52.69 -56.20
CA GLY A 56 13.99 -51.72 -55.34
C GLY A 56 14.67 -50.56 -56.08
N ALA A 57 14.44 -50.42 -57.39
CA ALA A 57 14.92 -49.33 -58.21
C ALA A 57 13.98 -48.11 -58.15
N ASN A 58 14.50 -46.92 -58.42
CA ASN A 58 13.67 -45.72 -58.60
C ASN A 58 12.63 -45.96 -59.71
N SER A 59 11.39 -45.58 -59.44
CA SER A 59 10.24 -45.83 -60.34
C SER A 59 9.93 -47.31 -60.62
N GLY A 60 10.51 -48.23 -59.84
CA GLY A 60 10.28 -49.67 -59.94
C GLY A 60 9.26 -50.21 -58.93
N VAL A 61 9.44 -51.46 -58.53
CA VAL A 61 8.57 -52.16 -57.56
C VAL A 61 9.29 -52.35 -56.24
N ALA A 62 8.60 -52.13 -55.12
CA ALA A 62 9.12 -52.38 -53.78
C ALA A 62 9.51 -53.86 -53.60
N THR A 63 10.56 -54.10 -52.82
CA THR A 63 10.96 -55.46 -52.42
C THR A 63 10.40 -55.80 -51.06
N LEU A 64 10.32 -57.09 -50.75
CA LEU A 64 10.01 -57.57 -49.40
C LEU A 64 11.28 -58.11 -48.74
N ASP A 65 11.42 -57.90 -47.43
CA ASP A 65 12.44 -58.51 -46.58
C ASP A 65 12.14 -60.00 -46.30
N ALA A 66 12.98 -60.63 -45.47
CA ALA A 66 12.83 -62.04 -45.09
C ALA A 66 11.51 -62.35 -44.36
N THR A 67 10.81 -61.33 -43.85
CA THR A 67 9.52 -61.45 -43.17
C THR A 67 8.33 -61.09 -44.07
N GLY A 68 8.57 -60.75 -45.33
CA GLY A 68 7.53 -60.36 -46.27
C GLY A 68 7.06 -58.91 -46.13
N LYS A 69 7.88 -58.01 -45.57
CA LYS A 69 7.57 -56.58 -45.38
C LYS A 69 8.46 -55.69 -46.24
N VAL A 70 7.98 -54.51 -46.63
CA VAL A 70 8.82 -53.54 -47.34
C VAL A 70 9.91 -53.02 -46.38
N PRO A 71 11.21 -53.13 -46.72
CA PRO A 71 12.29 -52.61 -45.88
C PRO A 71 12.15 -51.11 -45.64
N SER A 72 12.49 -50.62 -44.44
CA SER A 72 12.41 -49.19 -44.09
C SER A 72 13.28 -48.29 -44.98
N SER A 73 14.34 -48.83 -45.58
CA SER A 73 15.17 -48.10 -46.57
C SER A 73 14.43 -47.74 -47.87
N GLN A 74 13.28 -48.37 -48.14
CA GLN A 74 12.40 -48.06 -49.26
C GLN A 74 11.23 -47.15 -48.88
N LEU A 75 11.10 -46.79 -47.60
CA LEU A 75 10.07 -45.87 -47.11
C LEU A 75 10.62 -44.44 -47.04
N PRO A 76 9.83 -43.42 -47.40
CA PRO A 76 10.21 -42.03 -47.17
C PRO A 76 10.42 -41.74 -45.68
N SER A 77 11.30 -40.78 -45.36
CA SER A 77 11.68 -40.44 -43.97
C SER A 77 10.58 -39.84 -43.09
N PHE A 78 9.38 -39.60 -43.65
CA PHE A 78 8.22 -39.12 -42.91
C PHE A 78 7.24 -40.25 -42.55
N VAL A 79 7.58 -41.50 -42.89
CA VAL A 79 6.88 -42.69 -42.41
C VAL A 79 7.63 -43.17 -41.16
N ASP A 80 7.23 -42.66 -40.00
CA ASP A 80 7.77 -43.08 -38.70
C ASP A 80 6.92 -44.21 -38.10
N ASP A 81 7.58 -45.17 -37.44
CA ASP A 81 6.90 -46.23 -36.70
C ASP A 81 6.29 -45.67 -35.41
N VAL A 82 5.05 -46.10 -35.11
CA VAL A 82 4.42 -45.90 -33.80
C VAL A 82 4.59 -47.17 -32.98
N ILE A 83 5.22 -47.04 -31.81
CA ILE A 83 5.39 -48.12 -30.84
C ILE A 83 4.38 -47.92 -29.70
N GLU A 84 3.46 -48.86 -29.56
CA GLU A 84 2.51 -48.90 -28.45
C GLU A 84 2.99 -49.87 -27.38
N ALA A 85 3.06 -49.41 -26.13
CA ALA A 85 3.45 -50.21 -24.98
C ALA A 85 2.42 -50.11 -23.87
N ALA A 86 2.30 -51.16 -23.05
CA ALA A 86 1.30 -51.22 -21.98
C ALA A 86 1.47 -50.10 -20.94
N ASN A 87 2.72 -49.68 -20.68
CA ASN A 87 3.08 -48.60 -19.77
C ASN A 87 4.52 -48.11 -20.05
N PHE A 88 4.96 -47.05 -19.38
CA PHE A 88 6.30 -46.48 -19.58
C PHE A 88 7.45 -47.47 -19.33
N ALA A 89 7.29 -48.39 -18.38
CA ALA A 89 8.31 -49.39 -18.06
C ALA A 89 8.42 -50.51 -19.13
N ALA A 90 7.39 -50.66 -19.98
CA ALA A 90 7.38 -51.61 -21.09
C ALA A 90 7.98 -51.02 -22.38
N LEU A 91 8.38 -49.74 -22.38
CA LEU A 91 9.12 -49.15 -23.48
C LEU A 91 10.54 -49.75 -23.55
N PRO A 92 11.15 -49.82 -24.75
CA PRO A 92 12.56 -50.19 -24.89
C PRO A 92 13.47 -49.36 -23.96
N ALA A 93 14.53 -49.97 -23.41
CA ALA A 93 15.46 -49.25 -22.55
C ALA A 93 16.15 -48.09 -23.28
N GLU A 94 16.46 -48.30 -24.57
CA GLU A 94 16.91 -47.25 -25.49
C GLU A 94 15.91 -47.18 -26.65
N GLY A 95 15.35 -45.99 -26.86
CA GLY A 95 14.53 -45.74 -28.03
C GLY A 95 15.38 -45.53 -29.27
N GLU A 96 14.74 -45.71 -30.43
CA GLU A 96 15.22 -45.21 -31.70
C GLU A 96 14.67 -43.79 -31.96
N GLY A 97 15.52 -42.92 -32.52
CA GLY A 97 15.09 -41.60 -33.00
C GLY A 97 14.10 -41.73 -34.17
N GLY A 98 13.24 -40.72 -34.36
CA GLY A 98 12.18 -40.73 -35.37
C GLY A 98 10.90 -41.44 -34.93
N LYS A 99 10.98 -42.43 -34.04
CA LYS A 99 9.78 -43.16 -33.58
C LYS A 99 8.94 -42.38 -32.58
N ILE A 100 7.62 -42.58 -32.67
CA ILE A 100 6.65 -42.13 -31.66
C ILE A 100 6.34 -43.30 -30.74
N TYR A 101 6.36 -43.05 -29.44
CA TYR A 101 6.05 -44.06 -28.43
C TYR A 101 4.80 -43.65 -27.68
N VAL A 102 3.82 -44.54 -27.59
CA VAL A 102 2.55 -44.30 -26.90
C VAL A 102 2.40 -45.30 -25.78
N THR A 103 2.15 -44.81 -24.57
CA THR A 103 1.83 -45.63 -23.40
C THR A 103 0.32 -45.75 -23.26
N LEU A 104 -0.20 -46.98 -23.28
CA LEU A 104 -1.65 -47.21 -23.34
C LEU A 104 -2.37 -47.02 -21.99
N ASP A 105 -1.64 -47.06 -20.88
CA ASP A 105 -2.19 -46.88 -19.53
C ASP A 105 -2.58 -45.44 -19.22
N ASP A 106 -1.81 -44.46 -19.70
CA ASP A 106 -2.06 -43.03 -19.49
C ASP A 106 -2.19 -42.20 -20.77
N ASN A 107 -2.16 -42.85 -21.94
CA ASN A 107 -2.23 -42.24 -23.27
C ASN A 107 -1.19 -41.14 -23.50
N LYS A 108 -0.03 -41.22 -22.84
CA LYS A 108 1.06 -40.28 -23.08
C LYS A 108 1.85 -40.64 -24.32
N THR A 109 2.30 -39.59 -24.98
CA THR A 109 3.10 -39.68 -26.21
C THR A 109 4.51 -39.19 -25.93
N TYR A 110 5.49 -40.00 -26.30
CA TYR A 110 6.91 -39.76 -26.08
C TYR A 110 7.71 -39.83 -27.38
N ARG A 111 8.89 -39.20 -27.35
CA ARG A 111 9.96 -39.31 -28.35
C ARG A 111 11.28 -39.64 -27.69
N TRP A 112 12.14 -40.41 -28.35
CA TRP A 112 13.49 -40.67 -27.85
C TRP A 112 14.38 -39.43 -28.02
N GLY A 113 14.92 -38.92 -26.91
CA GLY A 113 15.80 -37.75 -26.88
C GLY A 113 17.29 -38.06 -26.97
N GLY A 114 17.68 -39.32 -27.19
CA GLY A 114 19.08 -39.77 -27.24
C GLY A 114 19.59 -40.36 -25.91
N THR A 115 19.07 -39.89 -24.78
CA THR A 115 19.43 -40.41 -23.44
C THR A 115 18.22 -40.82 -22.61
N ALA A 116 17.05 -40.26 -22.88
CA ALA A 116 15.80 -40.55 -22.21
C ALA A 116 14.60 -40.24 -23.12
N TYR A 117 13.45 -40.79 -22.79
CA TYR A 117 12.19 -40.42 -23.41
C TYR A 117 11.75 -39.03 -22.95
N ALA A 118 11.39 -38.18 -23.91
CA ALA A 118 10.76 -36.88 -23.66
C ALA A 118 9.27 -36.94 -24.01
N GLU A 119 8.41 -36.54 -23.08
CA GLU A 119 6.97 -36.44 -23.30
C GLU A 119 6.68 -35.27 -24.25
N ILE A 120 5.94 -35.53 -25.34
CA ILE A 120 5.63 -34.52 -26.37
C ILE A 120 4.51 -33.58 -25.90
N SER A 121 3.57 -34.09 -25.09
CA SER A 121 2.38 -33.38 -24.64
C SER A 121 2.21 -33.50 -23.13
N ALA A 122 3.20 -33.01 -22.38
CA ALA A 122 3.09 -32.95 -20.92
C ALA A 122 1.87 -32.12 -20.51
N SER A 123 1.00 -32.70 -19.70
CA SER A 123 -0.14 -31.96 -19.10
C SER A 123 0.39 -30.81 -18.24
N ILE A 124 -0.24 -29.63 -18.36
CA ILE A 124 0.08 -28.48 -17.49
C ILE A 124 -0.26 -28.88 -16.06
N ALA A 125 0.73 -28.82 -15.16
CA ALA A 125 0.49 -28.98 -13.74
C ALA A 125 -0.32 -27.78 -13.20
N LEU A 126 -1.47 -28.04 -12.58
CA LEU A 126 -2.28 -27.05 -11.89
C LEU A 126 -2.01 -27.11 -10.38
N GLY A 127 -1.83 -25.97 -9.73
CA GLY A 127 -1.53 -25.94 -8.30
C GLY A 127 -1.08 -24.59 -7.77
N GLU A 128 -0.71 -24.58 -6.48
CA GLU A 128 -0.27 -23.38 -5.73
C GLU A 128 1.25 -23.39 -5.45
N THR A 129 2.00 -24.31 -6.08
CA THR A 129 3.47 -24.43 -5.91
C THR A 129 4.21 -23.76 -7.07
N ALA A 130 5.46 -23.37 -6.85
CA ALA A 130 6.30 -22.80 -7.91
C ALA A 130 6.39 -23.75 -9.12
N GLY A 131 6.13 -23.22 -10.32
CA GLY A 131 6.17 -23.99 -11.57
C GLY A 131 4.82 -24.56 -12.04
N THR A 132 3.74 -24.35 -11.29
CA THR A 132 2.37 -24.74 -11.70
C THR A 132 1.52 -23.52 -12.06
N ALA A 133 0.58 -23.68 -13.00
CA ALA A 133 -0.43 -22.66 -13.27
C ALA A 133 -1.57 -22.74 -12.23
N TYR A 134 -2.21 -21.63 -11.88
CA TYR A 134 -3.44 -21.68 -11.09
C TYR A 134 -4.58 -22.29 -11.92
N GLU A 135 -5.49 -22.97 -11.24
CA GLU A 135 -6.77 -23.34 -11.84
C GLU A 135 -7.51 -22.10 -12.35
N GLY A 136 -8.08 -22.18 -13.56
CA GLY A 136 -8.73 -21.02 -14.20
C GLY A 136 -9.88 -20.43 -13.38
N SER A 137 -10.65 -21.25 -12.66
CA SER A 137 -11.71 -20.83 -11.75
C SER A 137 -11.19 -19.98 -10.58
N LYS A 138 -10.06 -20.39 -9.98
CA LYS A 138 -9.39 -19.63 -8.92
C LYS A 138 -8.87 -18.29 -9.43
N GLY A 139 -8.24 -18.29 -10.61
CA GLY A 139 -7.79 -17.06 -11.27
C GLY A 139 -8.95 -16.09 -11.52
N ALA A 140 -10.08 -16.59 -12.04
CA ALA A 140 -11.28 -15.81 -12.26
C ALA A 140 -11.90 -15.27 -10.95
N ALA A 141 -11.96 -16.10 -9.90
CA ALA A 141 -12.44 -15.68 -8.58
C ALA A 141 -11.56 -14.57 -7.97
N ASN A 142 -10.24 -14.71 -8.07
CA ASN A 142 -9.31 -13.69 -7.59
C ASN A 142 -9.46 -12.37 -8.37
N ALA A 143 -9.54 -12.45 -9.71
CA ALA A 143 -9.77 -11.27 -10.54
C ALA A 143 -11.10 -10.58 -10.22
N ALA A 144 -12.18 -11.34 -9.98
CA ALA A 144 -13.48 -10.81 -9.57
C ALA A 144 -13.43 -10.15 -8.18
N ALA A 145 -12.72 -10.76 -7.22
CA ALA A 145 -12.53 -10.17 -5.89
C ALA A 145 -11.76 -8.84 -5.95
N ILE A 146 -10.70 -8.78 -6.75
CA ILE A 146 -9.94 -7.54 -6.98
C ILE A 146 -10.80 -6.47 -7.65
N ALA A 147 -11.58 -6.84 -8.67
CA ALA A 147 -12.49 -5.91 -9.35
C ALA A 147 -13.57 -5.38 -8.40
N SER A 148 -14.13 -6.25 -7.55
CA SER A 148 -15.04 -5.84 -6.48
C SER A 148 -14.37 -4.88 -5.51
N HIS A 149 -13.07 -5.06 -5.25
CA HIS A 149 -12.29 -4.17 -4.40
C HIS A 149 -12.13 -2.76 -4.97
N THR A 150 -11.87 -2.64 -6.27
CA THR A 150 -11.68 -1.34 -6.93
C THR A 150 -12.93 -0.47 -6.98
N GLY A 151 -14.13 -1.06 -6.89
CA GLY A 151 -15.40 -0.35 -6.98
C GLY A 151 -16.07 -0.06 -5.63
N ASN A 152 -15.52 -0.54 -4.52
CA ASN A 152 -16.18 -0.48 -3.22
C ASN A 152 -15.41 0.44 -2.25
N SER A 153 -16.06 1.54 -1.88
CA SER A 153 -15.56 2.56 -0.94
C SER A 153 -15.60 2.14 0.54
N ASP A 154 -16.11 0.94 0.84
CA ASP A 154 -16.39 0.44 2.20
C ASP A 154 -15.60 -0.83 2.59
N ILE A 155 -14.67 -1.32 1.76
CA ILE A 155 -13.98 -2.61 2.06
C ILE A 155 -13.00 -2.54 3.24
N HIS A 156 -12.45 -1.37 3.55
CA HIS A 156 -11.56 -1.22 4.71
C HIS A 156 -12.25 -0.68 5.97
N VAL A 157 -13.45 -0.12 5.80
CA VAL A 157 -14.29 0.42 6.88
C VAL A 157 -15.73 0.29 6.40
N THR A 158 -16.51 -0.57 7.06
CA THR A 158 -17.90 -0.79 6.64
C THR A 158 -18.73 0.49 6.79
N THR A 159 -19.82 0.60 6.03
CA THR A 159 -20.79 1.70 6.23
C THR A 159 -21.27 1.76 7.68
N SER A 160 -21.42 0.60 8.32
CA SER A 160 -21.79 0.46 9.73
C SER A 160 -20.72 0.99 10.68
N ASP A 161 -19.44 0.71 10.43
CA ASP A 161 -18.33 1.24 11.24
C ASP A 161 -18.24 2.76 11.11
N LYS A 162 -18.38 3.29 9.89
CA LYS A 162 -18.49 4.73 9.63
C LYS A 162 -19.66 5.36 10.39
N ALA A 163 -20.83 4.73 10.36
CA ALA A 163 -22.01 5.19 11.09
C ALA A 163 -21.81 5.13 12.63
N ALA A 164 -21.17 4.07 13.13
CA ALA A 164 -20.87 3.92 14.55
C ALA A 164 -19.85 4.97 15.04
N TRP A 165 -18.82 5.28 14.25
CA TRP A 165 -17.85 6.31 14.59
C TRP A 165 -18.47 7.72 14.53
N GLY A 166 -19.31 7.99 13.52
CA GLY A 166 -20.07 9.23 13.44
C GLY A 166 -20.98 9.42 14.65
N ALA A 167 -21.75 8.38 15.01
CA ALA A 167 -22.66 8.41 16.15
C ALA A 167 -21.95 8.52 17.51
N LYS A 168 -20.69 8.07 17.62
CA LYS A 168 -19.91 8.17 18.86
C LYS A 168 -19.44 9.59 19.14
N TYR A 169 -19.37 10.45 18.12
CA TYR A 169 -18.99 11.85 18.28
C TYR A 169 -19.68 12.75 17.25
N ASP A 170 -20.96 13.04 17.48
CA ASP A 170 -21.65 14.13 16.79
C ASP A 170 -21.06 15.45 17.27
N LYS A 171 -20.10 16.02 16.52
CA LYS A 171 -19.46 17.29 16.87
C LYS A 171 -20.54 18.37 17.05
N PRO A 172 -20.72 18.93 18.26
CA PRO A 172 -21.79 19.89 18.47
C PRO A 172 -21.55 21.16 17.67
N SER A 173 -22.62 21.75 17.14
CA SER A 173 -22.56 22.93 16.27
C SER A 173 -21.94 24.16 16.96
N GLY A 174 -21.96 24.20 18.29
CA GLY A 174 -21.36 25.23 19.13
C GLY A 174 -19.89 25.00 19.53
N GLY A 175 -19.22 23.95 19.03
CA GLY A 175 -17.88 23.55 19.51
C GLY A 175 -17.95 22.45 20.57
N ILE A 176 -16.84 22.15 21.24
CA ILE A 176 -16.78 21.09 22.27
C ILE A 176 -17.56 21.59 23.52
N PRO A 177 -18.64 20.91 23.95
CA PRO A 177 -19.35 21.25 25.18
C PRO A 177 -18.42 21.21 26.40
N SER A 178 -18.61 22.11 27.36
CA SER A 178 -17.84 22.10 28.62
C SER A 178 -18.00 20.79 29.40
N THR A 179 -19.15 20.13 29.26
CA THR A 179 -19.47 18.84 29.88
C THR A 179 -18.62 17.69 29.34
N ASP A 180 -18.05 17.83 28.15
CA ASP A 180 -17.20 16.81 27.52
C ASP A 180 -15.74 16.92 28.02
N MET A 181 -15.42 17.99 28.75
CA MET A 181 -14.13 18.17 29.42
C MET A 181 -14.14 17.50 30.79
N THR A 182 -12.97 17.16 31.34
CA THR A 182 -12.91 16.58 32.69
C THR A 182 -13.36 17.58 33.76
N ALA A 183 -13.84 17.07 34.89
CA ALA A 183 -14.35 17.90 35.99
C ALA A 183 -13.30 18.88 36.51
N GLU A 184 -12.02 18.51 36.50
CA GLU A 184 -10.90 19.36 36.92
C GLU A 184 -10.73 20.55 35.98
N VAL A 185 -10.90 20.35 34.68
CA VAL A 185 -10.79 21.44 33.69
C VAL A 185 -12.01 22.35 33.76
N GLN A 186 -13.20 21.78 33.91
CA GLN A 186 -14.43 22.57 34.13
C GLN A 186 -14.30 23.46 35.38
N ALA A 187 -13.82 22.89 36.50
CA ALA A 187 -13.59 23.63 37.73
C ALA A 187 -12.54 24.74 37.55
N SER A 188 -11.46 24.46 36.82
CA SER A 188 -10.41 25.46 36.55
C SER A 188 -10.93 26.64 35.72
N LEU A 189 -11.78 26.38 34.72
CA LEU A 189 -12.40 27.42 33.90
C LEU A 189 -13.40 28.27 34.70
N ALA A 190 -14.19 27.66 35.59
CA ALA A 190 -15.11 28.39 36.47
C ALA A 190 -14.36 29.29 37.47
N LEU A 191 -13.23 28.82 38.00
CA LEU A 191 -12.36 29.62 38.86
C LEU A 191 -11.76 30.80 38.08
N ALA A 192 -11.31 30.58 36.84
CA ALA A 192 -10.77 31.64 35.99
C ALA A 192 -11.82 32.73 35.69
N ASP A 193 -13.05 32.34 35.37
CA ASP A 193 -14.18 33.26 35.14
C ASP A 193 -14.47 34.11 36.39
N THR A 194 -14.53 33.46 37.56
CA THR A 194 -14.75 34.13 38.85
C THR A 194 -13.63 35.13 39.19
N ALA A 195 -12.37 34.76 38.94
CA ALA A 195 -11.22 35.61 39.24
C ALA A 195 -11.16 36.87 38.37
N ILE A 196 -11.53 36.76 37.08
CA ILE A 196 -11.58 37.90 36.16
C ILE A 196 -12.66 38.90 36.59
N GLN A 197 -13.84 38.41 36.96
CA GLN A 197 -14.96 39.26 37.36
C GLN A 197 -14.68 40.07 38.63
N GLN A 198 -14.00 39.50 39.62
CA GLN A 198 -13.66 40.22 40.86
C GLN A 198 -12.69 41.40 40.68
N HIS A 199 -11.86 41.38 39.62
CA HIS A 199 -10.89 42.46 39.37
C HIS A 199 -11.48 43.63 38.58
N GLN A 200 -12.44 43.39 37.68
CA GLN A 200 -13.07 44.46 36.89
C GLN A 200 -14.33 45.02 37.55
N ASP A 201 -15.03 44.19 38.33
CA ASP A 201 -16.26 44.62 38.99
C ASP A 201 -15.99 45.32 40.33
N ILE A 202 -15.72 46.61 40.27
CA ILE A 202 -15.80 47.48 41.46
C ILE A 202 -17.25 47.87 41.76
N SER A 203 -18.26 47.53 40.94
CA SER A 203 -19.65 47.97 41.17
C SER A 203 -20.16 47.47 42.52
N GLY A 204 -19.80 46.25 42.94
CA GLY A 204 -20.08 45.73 44.28
C GLY A 204 -19.26 46.35 45.44
N LYS A 205 -18.34 47.28 45.18
CA LYS A 205 -17.62 48.08 46.20
C LYS A 205 -17.88 49.59 46.08
N ALA A 206 -18.14 50.08 44.87
CA ALA A 206 -18.52 51.45 44.55
C ALA A 206 -19.99 51.73 44.91
N ASP A 207 -20.87 50.74 44.78
CA ASP A 207 -22.30 50.81 45.15
C ASP A 207 -22.55 50.49 46.65
N LYS A 208 -21.47 50.31 47.44
CA LYS A 208 -21.55 49.93 48.86
C LYS A 208 -21.43 51.08 49.85
N VAL A 209 -21.24 52.31 49.40
CA VAL A 209 -21.38 53.45 50.32
C VAL A 209 -22.87 53.69 50.56
N ALA A 210 -23.49 52.80 51.34
CA ALA A 210 -24.87 52.92 51.77
C ALA A 210 -25.01 54.26 52.51
N SER A 211 -25.80 55.17 51.95
CA SER A 211 -26.05 56.52 52.47
C SER A 211 -24.92 57.55 52.26
N ALA A 212 -24.17 57.48 51.17
CA ALA A 212 -23.25 58.57 50.80
C ALA A 212 -23.99 59.93 50.70
N THR A 213 -23.42 60.97 51.31
CA THR A 213 -23.92 62.33 51.21
C THR A 213 -23.31 63.03 50.00
N ASN A 214 -24.16 63.61 49.14
CA ASN A 214 -23.69 64.35 47.97
C ASN A 214 -22.78 65.51 48.36
N GLY A 215 -21.59 65.59 47.73
CA GLY A 215 -20.59 66.63 47.99
C GLY A 215 -19.54 66.26 49.05
N ASN A 216 -19.71 65.15 49.77
CA ASN A 216 -18.64 64.59 50.60
C ASN A 216 -17.59 63.88 49.73
N PHE A 217 -16.36 63.81 50.22
CA PHE A 217 -15.31 63.01 49.60
C PHE A 217 -15.47 61.52 49.95
N ALA A 218 -15.01 60.63 49.06
CA ALA A 218 -14.91 59.21 49.37
C ALA A 218 -13.74 58.95 50.32
N GLY A 219 -13.93 58.03 51.27
CA GLY A 219 -12.91 57.51 52.18
C GLY A 219 -12.71 56.00 52.00
N LEU A 220 -11.76 55.45 52.75
CA LEU A 220 -11.54 54.01 52.87
C LEU A 220 -11.61 53.60 54.35
N ASP A 221 -12.28 52.48 54.65
CA ASP A 221 -12.21 51.86 55.98
C ASP A 221 -10.89 51.10 56.20
N ALA A 222 -10.71 50.53 57.39
CA ALA A 222 -9.52 49.75 57.75
C ALA A 222 -9.32 48.49 56.89
N ASN A 223 -10.35 48.06 56.16
CA ASN A 223 -10.36 46.89 55.31
C ASN A 223 -10.25 47.27 53.82
N GLY A 224 -10.06 48.56 53.52
CA GLY A 224 -9.93 49.08 52.15
C GLY A 224 -11.25 49.15 51.38
N ASN A 225 -12.40 49.12 52.05
CA ASN A 225 -13.70 49.35 51.41
C ASN A 225 -13.99 50.85 51.31
N LEU A 226 -14.67 51.27 50.26
CA LEU A 226 -15.13 52.65 50.10
C LEU A 226 -16.17 53.00 51.16
N THR A 227 -16.03 54.17 51.76
CA THR A 227 -16.99 54.75 52.72
C THR A 227 -17.23 56.23 52.42
N ASP A 228 -18.32 56.80 52.96
CA ASP A 228 -18.46 58.25 53.00
C ASP A 228 -17.46 58.76 54.05
N SER A 229 -16.57 59.67 53.68
CA SER A 229 -15.61 60.23 54.64
C SER A 229 -16.29 61.10 55.71
N GLY A 230 -17.53 61.55 55.46
CA GLY A 230 -18.22 62.53 56.28
C GLY A 230 -17.66 63.96 56.11
N ALA A 231 -16.60 64.13 55.33
CA ALA A 231 -15.95 65.41 55.09
C ALA A 231 -16.27 65.93 53.68
N LYS A 232 -16.58 67.22 53.58
CA LYS A 232 -16.75 67.94 52.31
C LYS A 232 -15.73 69.06 52.19
N ALA A 233 -15.60 69.61 50.98
CA ALA A 233 -14.64 70.68 50.69
C ALA A 233 -14.77 71.90 51.64
N SER A 234 -15.99 72.20 52.12
CA SER A 234 -16.22 73.34 53.03
C SER A 234 -15.89 73.09 54.50
N ASP A 235 -15.59 71.86 54.89
CA ASP A 235 -15.13 71.55 56.26
C ASP A 235 -13.65 71.90 56.46
N PHE A 236 -12.92 72.14 55.37
CA PHE A 236 -11.52 72.54 55.40
C PHE A 236 -11.39 74.07 55.33
N ALA A 237 -10.42 74.62 56.07
CA ALA A 237 -10.14 76.05 56.04
C ALA A 237 -9.76 76.49 54.62
N THR A 238 -10.42 77.53 54.13
CA THR A 238 -10.03 78.16 52.86
C THR A 238 -8.66 78.81 53.01
N ALA A 239 -7.90 78.94 51.90
CA ALA A 239 -6.61 79.62 51.90
C ALA A 239 -6.69 81.04 52.52
N ALA A 240 -7.81 81.75 52.31
CA ALA A 240 -8.06 83.06 52.90
C ALA A 240 -8.27 83.02 54.43
N GLN A 241 -8.88 81.95 54.96
CA GLN A 241 -9.02 81.75 56.41
C GLN A 241 -7.68 81.38 57.06
N GLY A 242 -6.86 80.55 56.41
CA GLY A 242 -5.50 80.24 56.87
C GLY A 242 -4.64 81.50 57.02
N GLY A 243 -4.63 82.37 56.00
CA GLY A 243 -3.87 83.63 56.06
C GLY A 243 -4.34 84.61 57.15
N LYS A 244 -5.63 84.57 57.53
CA LYS A 244 -6.17 85.36 58.66
C LYS A 244 -5.76 84.79 60.03
N ALA A 245 -5.60 83.47 60.16
CA ALA A 245 -5.18 82.83 61.40
C ALA A 245 -3.70 83.14 61.72
N ASP A 246 -2.83 83.15 60.70
CA ASP A 246 -1.40 83.43 60.86
C ASP A 246 -1.09 84.89 61.22
N THR A 247 -2.04 85.82 61.03
CA THR A 247 -1.86 87.27 61.23
C THR A 247 -2.62 87.85 62.43
N ALA A 248 -3.33 87.04 63.22
CA ALA A 248 -4.16 87.52 64.33
C ALA A 248 -3.37 87.72 65.65
N ILE A 249 -2.94 88.96 65.95
CA ILE A 249 -2.72 89.40 67.35
C ILE A 249 -4.07 89.84 67.91
N GLN A 250 -4.62 89.11 68.90
CA GLN A 250 -6.02 89.30 69.28
C GLN A 250 -6.34 90.54 70.13
N SER A 251 -5.38 91.12 70.86
CA SER A 251 -5.37 92.48 71.47
C SER A 251 -4.34 92.52 72.60
N VAL A 252 -3.80 93.70 72.88
CA VAL A 252 -3.03 93.94 74.10
C VAL A 252 -3.88 94.84 75.00
N LYS A 253 -4.09 94.41 76.24
CA LYS A 253 -4.85 95.17 77.25
C LYS A 253 -3.90 95.61 78.36
N VAL A 254 -4.12 96.80 78.88
CA VAL A 254 -3.48 97.26 80.12
C VAL A 254 -4.59 97.70 81.07
N ASN A 255 -4.59 97.15 82.28
CA ASN A 255 -5.62 97.36 83.30
C ASN A 255 -7.07 97.17 82.77
N GLY A 256 -7.26 96.13 81.96
CA GLY A 256 -8.59 95.72 81.48
C GLY A 256 -9.14 96.55 80.31
N THR A 257 -8.52 97.69 79.98
CA THR A 257 -8.93 98.51 78.84
C THR A 257 -8.10 98.15 77.61
N ALA A 258 -8.77 97.97 76.47
CA ALA A 258 -8.09 97.70 75.21
C ALA A 258 -7.26 98.92 74.82
N LEU A 259 -5.96 98.71 74.58
CA LEU A 259 -5.13 99.75 73.97
C LEU A 259 -5.50 99.82 72.49
N THR A 260 -6.08 100.94 72.06
CA THR A 260 -6.11 101.30 70.65
C THR A 260 -4.81 102.03 70.34
N PRO A 261 -3.91 101.47 69.51
CA PRO A 261 -2.66 102.16 69.19
C PRO A 261 -2.97 103.48 68.49
N ASP A 262 -2.58 104.59 69.09
CA ASP A 262 -2.45 105.85 68.35
C ASP A 262 -1.16 105.75 67.54
N ALA A 263 -1.30 105.53 66.24
CA ALA A 263 -0.18 105.29 65.33
C ALA A 263 0.86 106.43 65.33
N ASN A 264 0.49 107.61 65.83
CA ASN A 264 1.40 108.76 65.91
C ASN A 264 2.18 108.83 67.25
N LYS A 265 1.95 107.91 68.21
CA LYS A 265 2.52 107.96 69.58
C LYS A 265 2.99 106.62 70.15
N ALA A 266 3.25 105.61 69.33
CA ALA A 266 3.75 104.33 69.84
C ALA A 266 5.22 104.44 70.35
N VAL A 267 5.53 103.76 71.46
CA VAL A 267 6.87 103.67 72.06
C VAL A 267 7.22 102.20 72.27
N ASP A 268 8.44 101.80 71.89
CA ASP A 268 8.99 100.47 72.18
C ASP A 268 9.53 100.40 73.61
N ILE A 269 9.23 99.32 74.33
CA ILE A 269 9.62 99.14 75.74
C ILE A 269 10.41 97.85 75.93
N GLU A 270 11.57 97.98 76.58
CA GLU A 270 12.44 96.90 77.05
C GLU A 270 12.53 96.94 78.59
N VAL A 271 12.53 95.79 79.28
CA VAL A 271 12.15 95.69 80.72
C VAL A 271 13.37 95.43 81.65
N PRO A 272 13.65 96.29 82.66
CA PRO A 272 14.63 96.00 83.72
C PRO A 272 13.99 95.54 85.05
N ASN A 273 14.75 94.75 85.85
CA ASN A 273 14.31 94.00 87.04
C ASN A 273 13.83 94.83 88.26
N ARG A 274 12.95 94.23 89.07
CA ARG A 274 12.22 94.78 90.24
C ARG A 274 13.11 95.41 91.32
N VAL A 275 12.68 96.57 91.82
CA VAL A 275 13.40 97.40 92.81
C VAL A 275 13.36 96.81 94.23
N THR A 276 14.44 97.03 95.00
CA THR A 276 14.72 96.37 96.28
C THR A 276 14.06 97.04 97.48
N ALA A 277 13.91 96.29 98.58
CA ALA A 277 13.18 96.64 99.81
C ALA A 277 13.60 97.96 100.50
N GLN A 278 14.72 98.56 100.07
CA GLN A 278 15.21 99.84 100.59
C GLN A 278 14.36 101.03 100.11
N GLU A 279 13.67 100.91 98.97
CA GLU A 279 12.74 101.94 98.47
C GLU A 279 11.33 101.84 99.10
N LEU A 280 10.95 100.66 99.62
CA LEU A 280 9.69 100.46 100.34
C LEU A 280 9.69 101.09 101.74
N ALA A 281 10.86 101.35 102.32
CA ALA A 281 10.98 101.98 103.65
C ALA A 281 10.80 103.50 103.63
N ALA A 282 10.87 104.16 102.47
CA ALA A 282 10.66 105.61 102.34
C ALA A 282 9.17 106.01 102.29
N PHE A 283 8.24 105.05 102.33
CA PHE A 283 6.79 105.30 102.26
C PHE A 283 6.10 105.28 103.64
N VAL A 284 6.84 105.18 104.74
CA VAL A 284 6.30 105.33 106.10
C VAL A 284 7.15 106.32 106.90
N VAL A 285 6.98 107.62 106.60
CA VAL A 285 6.48 108.73 107.46
C VAL A 285 6.30 109.95 106.55
#